data_AF-A0A1C5AMR1-F1
#
_entry.id   AF-A0A1C5AMR1-F1
#
_cell.length_a   1.000
_cell.length_b   1.000
_cell.length_c   1.000
_cell.angle_alpha   90.00
_cell.angle_beta   90.00
_cell.angle_gamma   90.00
#
_symmetry.space_group_name_H-M   'P 1'
#
loop_
_entity.id
_entity.type
_entity.pdbx_description
1 polymer ?
#
loop_
_entity_poly.entity_id
_entity_poly.type
_entity_poly.pdbx_seq_one_letter_code
_entity_poly.pdbx_strand_id
1 'polypeptide(L)'
;MHVDRDTLATALYVKIDDELKASPQLNRWRPAVGIAPKITDAELITLAVLQSVLSYHKEAQWIRYARKNLLHLFPDLPKQPGYNKRL
;
A
#
# COMPACT_ATOMS: atom_id res chain seq x y z
N MET A 1 5.71 23.61 -10.02
CA MET A 1 6.50 22.46 -9.53
C MET A 1 5.50 21.37 -9.18
N HIS A 2 5.22 20.44 -10.10
CA HIS A 2 4.24 19.38 -9.85
C HIS A 2 4.94 18.36 -8.95
N VAL A 3 4.42 18.10 -7.74
CA VAL A 3 4.86 16.94 -6.98
C VAL A 3 4.54 15.74 -7.86
N ASP A 4 5.59 15.09 -8.34
CA ASP A 4 5.46 13.87 -9.10
C ASP A 4 4.88 12.80 -8.15
N ARG A 5 3.76 12.20 -8.57
CA ARG A 5 3.00 11.29 -7.70
C ARG A 5 3.79 10.03 -7.38
N ASP A 6 4.68 9.63 -8.28
CA ASP A 6 5.57 8.50 -8.07
C ASP A 6 6.62 8.86 -7.01
N THR A 7 7.19 10.06 -7.08
CA THR A 7 8.07 10.60 -6.04
C THR A 7 7.39 10.65 -4.66
N LEU A 8 6.13 11.11 -4.58
CA LEU A 8 5.36 11.10 -3.32
C LEU A 8 5.11 9.68 -2.81
N ALA A 9 4.71 8.77 -3.70
CA ALA A 9 4.44 7.37 -3.35
C ALA A 9 5.71 6.67 -2.82
N THR A 10 6.85 6.88 -3.48
CA THR A 10 8.14 6.33 -3.04
C THR A 10 8.57 6.90 -1.69
N ALA A 11 8.50 8.22 -1.49
CA ALA A 11 8.90 8.83 -0.22
C ALA A 11 8.03 8.35 0.94
N LEU A 12 6.73 8.19 0.70
CA LEU A 12 5.79 7.68 1.69
C LEU A 12 6.04 6.20 2.01
N TYR A 13 6.31 5.39 0.98
CA TYR A 13 6.66 3.98 1.16
C TYR A 13 7.90 3.81 2.03
N VAL A 14 8.99 4.53 1.73
CA VAL A 14 10.24 4.45 2.51
C VAL A 14 10.00 4.82 3.96
N LYS A 15 9.26 5.92 4.20
CA LYS A 15 8.95 6.34 5.57
C LYS A 15 8.13 5.29 6.33
N ILE A 16 7.12 4.70 5.70
CA ILE A 16 6.28 3.67 6.34
C ILE A 16 7.07 2.39 6.59
N ASP A 17 7.88 1.95 5.63
CA ASP A 17 8.70 0.74 5.74
C ASP A 17 9.73 0.86 6.87
N ASP A 18 10.40 2.01 6.97
CA ASP A 18 11.33 2.30 8.06
C ASP A 18 10.64 2.35 9.43
N GLU A 19 9.45 2.94 9.53
CA GLU A 19 8.67 2.96 10.77
C GLU A 19 8.18 1.56 11.18
N LEU A 20 7.75 0.72 10.23
CA LEU A 20 7.36 -0.67 10.49
C LEU A 20 8.55 -1.53 10.92
N LYS A 21 9.74 -1.26 10.39
CA LYS A 21 11.00 -1.87 10.85
C LYS A 21 11.40 -1.39 12.24
N ALA A 22 11.24 -0.10 12.52
CA ALA A 22 11.55 0.50 13.82
C ALA A 22 10.56 0.12 14.92
N SER A 23 9.32 -0.21 14.55
CA SER A 23 8.24 -0.57 15.49
C SER A 23 7.66 -1.96 15.20
N PRO A 24 8.37 -3.05 15.57
CA PRO A 24 7.90 -4.41 15.34
C PRO A 24 6.54 -4.71 16.01
N GLN A 25 6.16 -3.98 17.06
CA GLN A 25 4.85 -4.11 17.69
C GLN A 25 3.67 -3.72 16.79
N LEU A 26 3.91 -2.93 15.74
CA LEU A 26 2.89 -2.54 14.76
C LEU A 26 2.69 -3.61 13.68
N ASN A 27 3.62 -4.56 13.55
CA ASN A 27 3.48 -5.63 12.59
C ASN A 27 2.32 -6.54 12.98
N ARG A 28 1.41 -6.75 12.03
CA ARG A 28 0.33 -7.71 12.20
C ARG A 28 0.93 -9.10 12.41
N TRP A 29 0.44 -9.82 13.42
CA TRP A 29 0.85 -11.20 13.66
C TRP A 29 0.66 -12.03 12.39
N ARG A 30 1.75 -12.64 11.90
CA ARG A 30 1.74 -13.56 10.76
C ARG A 30 2.01 -14.99 11.24
N PRO A 31 1.20 -15.97 10.84
CA PRO A 31 1.53 -17.37 11.10
C PRO A 31 2.83 -17.73 10.37
N ALA A 32 3.74 -18.41 11.05
CA ALA A 32 5.00 -18.88 10.46
C ALA A 32 4.78 -19.93 9.34
N VAL A 33 3.57 -20.50 9.27
CA VAL A 33 3.17 -21.54 8.32
C VAL A 33 1.92 -21.07 7.58
N GLY A 34 2.00 -20.95 6.25
CA GLY A 34 0.89 -20.50 5.41
C GLY A 34 1.34 -19.78 4.13
N ILE A 35 0.38 -19.33 3.32
CA ILE A 35 0.66 -18.53 2.12
C ILE A 35 1.09 -17.13 2.57
N ALA A 36 2.38 -16.82 2.43
CA ALA A 36 2.88 -15.47 2.64
C ALA A 36 2.12 -14.50 1.73
N PRO A 37 1.56 -13.39 2.27
CA PRO A 37 0.94 -12.38 1.44
C PRO A 37 1.97 -11.82 0.46
N LYS A 38 1.63 -11.75 -0.82
CA LYS A 38 2.51 -11.14 -1.82
C LYS A 38 2.71 -9.63 -1.62
N ILE A 39 1.76 -8.98 -0.94
CA ILE A 39 1.83 -7.57 -0.59
C ILE A 39 2.27 -7.42 0.87
N THR A 40 3.22 -6.54 1.12
CA THR A 40 3.72 -6.19 2.45
C THR A 40 2.76 -5.24 3.15
N ASP A 41 2.86 -5.17 4.48
CA ASP A 41 2.04 -4.26 5.28
C ASP A 41 2.40 -2.79 4.98
N ALA A 42 3.67 -2.52 4.67
CA ALA A 42 4.14 -1.20 4.22
C ALA A 42 3.44 -0.76 2.93
N GLU A 43 3.35 -1.63 1.94
CA GLU A 43 2.66 -1.34 0.67
C GLU A 43 1.16 -1.10 0.89
N LEU A 44 0.50 -1.90 1.74
CA LEU A 44 -0.92 -1.70 2.06
C LEU A 44 -1.18 -0.35 2.74
N ILE A 45 -0.38 0.01 3.76
CA ILE A 45 -0.53 1.28 4.47
C ILE A 45 -0.23 2.45 3.52
N THR A 46 0.80 2.33 2.67
CA THR A 46 1.14 3.36 1.67
C THR A 46 -0.04 3.60 0.73
N LEU A 47 -0.68 2.54 0.24
CA LEU A 47 -1.86 2.65 -0.62
C LEU A 47 -3.06 3.29 0.09
N ALA A 48 -3.29 2.94 1.35
CA ALA A 48 -4.36 3.51 2.15
C ALA A 48 -4.17 5.02 2.39
N VAL A 49 -2.94 5.43 2.71
CA VAL A 49 -2.60 6.84 2.89
C VAL A 49 -2.68 7.59 1.57
N LEU A 50 -2.18 7.03 0.46
CA LEU A 50 -2.32 7.65 -0.87
C LEU A 50 -3.78 7.80 -1.28
N GLN A 51 -4.63 6.82 -0.98
CA GLN A 51 -6.07 6.92 -1.22
C GLN A 51 -6.68 8.13 -0.48
N SER A 52 -6.30 8.34 0.78
CA SER A 52 -6.73 9.47 1.61
C SER A 52 -6.19 10.81 1.09
N VAL A 53 -4.88 10.90 0.80
CA VAL A 53 -4.23 12.11 0.26
C VAL A 53 -4.82 12.51 -1.09
N LEU A 54 -5.15 11.54 -1.94
CA LEU A 54 -5.76 11.78 -3.25
C LEU A 54 -7.29 11.89 -3.19
N SER A 55 -7.89 11.86 -1.99
CA SER A 55 -9.33 12.02 -1.74
C SER A 55 -10.23 11.06 -2.53
N TYR A 56 -9.75 9.84 -2.81
CA TYR A 56 -10.55 8.82 -3.48
C TYR A 56 -11.56 8.18 -2.51
N HIS A 57 -12.83 8.57 -2.64
CA HIS A 57 -13.94 8.05 -1.83
C HIS A 57 -14.40 6.64 -2.25
N LYS A 58 -14.06 6.18 -3.45
CA LYS A 58 -14.44 4.87 -3.97
C LYS A 58 -13.22 3.98 -4.11
N GLU A 59 -13.14 2.94 -3.29
CA GLU A 59 -12.04 1.94 -3.31
C GLU A 59 -11.89 1.27 -4.68
N ALA A 60 -13.00 0.97 -5.36
CA ALA A 60 -12.97 0.39 -6.71
C ALA A 60 -12.25 1.31 -7.72
N GLN A 61 -12.49 2.63 -7.61
CA GLN A 61 -11.87 3.64 -8.46
C GLN A 61 -10.40 3.82 -8.09
N TRP A 62 -10.08 3.82 -6.79
CA TRP A 62 -8.71 3.84 -6.28
C TRP A 62 -7.89 2.65 -6.79
N ILE A 63 -8.39 1.42 -6.60
CA ILE A 63 -7.67 0.21 -7.02
C ILE A 63 -7.46 0.17 -8.53
N ARG A 64 -8.43 0.64 -9.33
CA ARG A 64 -8.25 0.77 -10.78
C ARG A 64 -7.16 1.80 -11.12
N TYR A 65 -7.11 2.92 -10.41
CA TYR A 65 -6.08 3.95 -10.59
C TYR A 65 -4.70 3.44 -10.17
N ALA A 66 -4.59 2.83 -8.98
CA ALA A 66 -3.35 2.28 -8.43
C ALA A 66 -2.79 1.18 -9.35
N ARG A 67 -3.62 0.29 -9.88
CA ARG A 67 -3.17 -0.73 -10.84
C ARG A 67 -2.71 -0.15 -12.19
N LYS A 68 -3.21 1.01 -12.59
CA LYS A 68 -2.82 1.64 -13.86
C LYS A 68 -1.54 2.47 -13.72
N ASN A 69 -1.41 3.20 -12.62
CA ASN A 69 -0.36 4.21 -12.45
C ASN A 69 0.72 3.77 -11.47
N LEU A 70 0.40 2.98 -10.44
CA LEU A 70 1.31 2.62 -9.35
C LEU A 70 1.77 1.16 -9.38
N LEU A 71 1.34 0.37 -10.38
CA LEU A 71 1.73 -1.04 -10.50
C LEU A 71 3.22 -1.23 -10.78
N HIS A 72 3.88 -0.21 -11.33
CA HIS A 72 5.33 -0.20 -11.50
C HIS A 72 6.08 -0.01 -10.17
N LEU A 73 5.46 0.62 -9.16
CA LEU A 73 6.00 0.78 -7.81
C LEU A 73 5.59 -0.38 -6.89
N PHE A 74 4.39 -0.91 -7.10
CA PHE A 74 3.76 -1.95 -6.28
C PHE A 74 3.32 -3.14 -7.17
N PRO A 75 4.24 -4.07 -7.49
CA PRO A 75 3.97 -5.15 -8.44
C PRO A 75 2.87 -6.11 -7.94
N ASP A 76 2.72 -6.28 -6.63
CA ASP A 76 1.80 -7.25 -6.01
C ASP A 76 0.47 -6.65 -5.52
N LEU A 77 -0.03 -5.62 -6.21
CA LEU A 77 -1.31 -4.98 -5.93
C LEU A 77 -2.48 -5.99 -5.91
N PRO A 78 -3.18 -6.16 -4.76
CA PRO A 78 -4.33 -7.03 -4.67
C PRO A 78 -5.47 -6.55 -5.57
N LYS A 79 -6.28 -7.49 -6.05
CA LYS A 79 -7.58 -7.15 -6.68
C LYS A 79 -8.50 -6.54 -5.61
N GLN A 80 -9.52 -5.79 -6.04
CA GLN A 80 -10.50 -5.15 -5.16
C GLN A 80 -10.97 -6.01 -3.96
N PRO A 81 -11.42 -7.28 -4.13
CA PRO A 81 -11.85 -8.10 -2.99
C PRO A 81 -10.72 -8.48 -2.02
N GLY A 82 -9.46 -8.42 -2.46
CA GLY A 82 -8.28 -8.67 -1.63
C GLY A 82 -7.80 -7.43 -0.87
N TYR A 83 -8.08 -6.23 -1.39
CA TYR A 83 -7.77 -4.97 -0.70
C TYR A 83 -8.71 -4.77 0.50
N ASN A 84 -10.02 -4.90 0.29
CA ASN A 84 -11.04 -4.71 1.33
C ASN A 84 -11.01 -5.75 2.45
N LYS A 85 -10.41 -6.92 2.22
CA LYS A 85 -10.23 -7.94 3.27
C LYS A 85 -8.98 -7.69 4.12
N ARG A 86 -8.12 -6.75 3.71
CA ARG A 86 -6.79 -6.53 4.30
C ARG A 86 -6.67 -5.20 5.02
N LEU A 87 -7.40 -4.17 4.56
CA LEU A 87 -7.80 -3.03 5.38
C LEU A 87 -8.69 -3.49 6.54
#